data_AF-A0A0L8L101-F1
#
_entry.id   AF-A0A0L8L101-F1
#
_cell.length_a   1.000
_cell.length_b   1.000
_cell.length_c   1.000
_cell.angle_alpha   90.00
_cell.angle_beta   90.00
_cell.angle_gamma   90.00
#
_symmetry.space_group_name_H-M   'P 1'
#
loop_
_entity.id
_entity.type
_entity.pdbx_description
1 polymer ?
#
loop_
_entity_poly.entity_id
_entity_poly.type
_entity_poly.pdbx_seq_one_letter_code
_entity_poly.pdbx_strand_id
1 'polypeptide(L)'
;MDGLLRSGRRITVSQVARDAAVSTWFVYNQPQVHRAVREGIASQRERVRQDSTAPVAQQVSPAGLRTDLALAREEIKDLKRERDQLLNRVRLSLGAELDGVNQNELIQRVQRLEQRNTALNEELSEARNRIATLEDRLRETEDDLTAARAGLRRAMRAVPSS
;
A
#
# COMPACT_ATOMS: atom_id res chain seq x y z
N MET A 1 -24.73 -7.16 27.79
CA MET A 1 -23.80 -7.04 28.91
C MET A 1 -24.18 -7.94 30.08
N ASP A 2 -25.48 -8.07 30.42
CA ASP A 2 -25.94 -8.89 31.55
C ASP A 2 -25.59 -10.37 31.50
N GLY A 3 -25.58 -11.00 30.31
CA GLY A 3 -25.20 -12.40 30.16
C GLY A 3 -23.72 -12.70 30.50
N LEU A 4 -22.82 -11.77 30.16
CA LEU A 4 -21.39 -11.90 30.44
C LEU A 4 -21.07 -11.70 31.92
N LEU A 5 -21.75 -10.74 32.57
CA LEU A 5 -21.62 -10.47 34.00
C LEU A 5 -22.11 -11.64 34.88
N ARG A 6 -23.10 -12.43 34.41
CA ARG A 6 -23.64 -13.59 35.14
C ARG A 6 -22.83 -14.88 34.94
N SER A 7 -22.01 -14.96 33.89
CA SER A 7 -21.28 -16.18 33.50
C SER A 7 -20.00 -16.47 34.30
N GLY A 8 -19.56 -15.55 35.16
CA GLY A 8 -18.29 -15.66 35.90
C GLY A 8 -17.02 -15.57 35.03
N ARG A 9 -17.13 -15.43 33.70
CA ARG A 9 -15.99 -15.35 32.79
C ARG A 9 -15.41 -13.93 32.76
N ARG A 10 -14.08 -13.83 32.64
CA ARG A 10 -13.37 -12.55 32.56
C ARG A 10 -13.79 -11.78 31.29
N ILE A 11 -14.30 -10.57 31.47
CA ILE A 11 -14.70 -9.70 30.37
C ILE A 11 -13.42 -9.15 29.74
N THR A 12 -13.25 -9.41 28.45
CA THR A 12 -12.17 -8.85 27.60
C THR A 12 -12.76 -8.40 26.28
N VAL A 13 -12.12 -7.45 25.60
CA VAL A 13 -12.58 -6.94 24.29
C VAL A 13 -12.72 -8.08 23.27
N SER A 14 -11.74 -8.99 23.22
CA SER A 14 -11.77 -10.15 22.32
C SER A 14 -12.89 -11.13 22.66
N GLN A 15 -13.19 -11.32 23.96
CA GLN A 15 -14.29 -12.18 24.39
C GLN A 15 -15.65 -11.57 24.06
N VAL A 16 -15.82 -10.26 24.29
CA VAL A 16 -17.06 -9.56 23.92
C VAL A 16 -17.28 -9.60 22.41
N ALA A 17 -16.22 -9.36 21.62
CA ALA A 17 -16.29 -9.43 20.17
C ALA A 17 -16.74 -10.82 19.69
N ARG A 18 -16.18 -11.88 20.29
CA ARG A 18 -16.53 -13.28 19.99
C ARG A 18 -17.98 -13.61 20.35
N ASP A 19 -18.43 -13.25 21.57
CA ASP A 19 -19.77 -13.59 22.03
C ASP A 19 -20.87 -12.79 21.33
N ALA A 20 -20.56 -11.57 20.89
CA ALA A 20 -21.46 -10.73 20.10
C ALA A 20 -21.35 -10.98 18.58
N ALA A 21 -20.51 -11.93 18.14
CA ALA A 21 -20.23 -12.22 16.74
C ALA A 21 -19.85 -10.97 15.91
N VAL A 22 -19.07 -10.06 16.49
CA VAL A 22 -18.56 -8.84 15.83
C VAL A 22 -17.04 -8.84 15.76
N SER A 23 -16.48 -8.07 14.84
CA SER A 23 -15.02 -7.90 14.75
C SER A 23 -14.49 -7.09 15.93
N THR A 24 -13.26 -7.37 16.36
CA THR A 24 -12.58 -6.58 17.39
C THR A 24 -12.42 -5.11 16.97
N TRP A 25 -12.25 -4.86 15.67
CA TRP A 25 -12.17 -3.51 15.10
C TRP A 25 -13.46 -2.72 15.33
N PHE A 26 -14.64 -3.34 15.16
CA PHE A 26 -15.93 -2.69 15.42
C PHE A 26 -16.06 -2.20 16.87
N VAL A 27 -15.58 -3.00 17.82
CA VAL A 27 -15.59 -2.63 19.25
C VAL A 27 -14.69 -1.42 19.52
N TYR A 28 -13.56 -1.29 18.82
CA TYR A 28 -12.67 -0.13 18.92
C TYR A 28 -13.16 1.12 18.19
N ASN A 29 -13.79 0.93 17.03
CA ASN A 29 -14.18 2.04 16.16
C ASN A 29 -15.54 2.65 16.50
N GLN A 30 -16.39 1.93 17.25
CA GLN A 30 -17.68 2.46 17.71
C GLN A 30 -17.56 2.99 19.16
N PRO A 31 -17.58 4.32 19.39
CA PRO A 31 -17.25 4.91 20.70
C PRO A 31 -18.17 4.45 21.84
N GLN A 32 -19.46 4.23 21.54
CA GLN A 32 -20.46 3.81 22.52
C GLN A 32 -20.23 2.36 22.97
N VAL A 33 -19.89 1.46 22.03
CA VAL A 33 -19.60 0.04 22.30
C VAL A 33 -18.29 -0.07 23.08
N HIS A 34 -17.27 0.67 22.64
CA HIS A 34 -15.98 0.70 23.33
C HIS A 34 -16.13 1.15 24.79
N ARG A 35 -16.94 2.19 25.04
CA ARG A 35 -17.20 2.72 26.38
C ARG A 35 -17.89 1.68 27.25
N ALA A 36 -18.98 1.09 26.76
CA ALA A 36 -19.72 0.06 27.51
C ALA A 36 -18.86 -1.17 27.86
N VAL A 37 -17.95 -1.58 26.96
CA VAL A 37 -17.00 -2.68 27.22
C VAL A 37 -15.98 -2.27 28.28
N ARG A 38 -15.40 -1.06 28.22
CA ARG A 38 -14.47 -0.56 29.26
C ARG A 38 -15.14 -0.50 30.62
N GLU A 39 -16.37 0.02 30.68
CA GLU A 39 -17.15 0.12 31.91
C GLU A 39 -17.44 -1.25 32.51
N GLY A 40 -17.87 -2.23 31.70
CA GLY A 40 -18.08 -3.61 32.14
C GLY A 40 -16.80 -4.27 32.70
N ILE A 41 -15.65 -4.03 32.06
CA ILE A 41 -14.34 -4.51 32.55
C ILE A 41 -13.99 -3.85 33.89
N ALA A 42 -14.24 -2.55 34.04
CA ALA A 42 -13.97 -1.82 35.29
C ALA A 42 -14.87 -2.30 36.44
N SER A 43 -16.17 -2.46 36.19
CA SER A 43 -17.13 -2.95 37.18
C SER A 43 -16.84 -4.39 37.63
N GLN A 44 -16.39 -5.27 36.72
CA GLN A 44 -15.99 -6.63 37.10
C GLN A 44 -14.73 -6.62 37.98
N ARG A 45 -13.75 -5.77 37.69
CA ARG A 45 -12.55 -5.62 38.54
C ARG A 45 -12.90 -5.11 39.93
N GLU A 46 -13.84 -4.16 40.00
CA GLU A 46 -14.26 -3.60 41.28
C GLU A 46 -15.04 -4.61 42.13
N ARG A 47 -15.91 -5.42 41.51
CA ARG A 47 -16.59 -6.53 42.21
C ARG A 47 -15.63 -7.60 42.72
N VAL A 48 -14.65 -8.01 41.91
CA VAL A 48 -13.62 -8.96 42.35
C VAL A 48 -12.82 -8.40 43.53
N ARG A 49 -12.52 -7.10 43.55
CA ARG A 49 -11.85 -6.45 44.68
C ARG A 49 -12.73 -6.41 45.94
N GLN A 50 -14.02 -6.13 45.78
CA GLN A 50 -14.96 -6.07 46.91
C GLN A 50 -15.24 -7.46 47.50
N ASP A 51 -15.40 -8.50 46.69
CA ASP A 51 -15.57 -9.89 47.14
C ASP A 51 -14.28 -10.48 47.76
N SER A 52 -13.12 -9.86 47.53
CA SER A 52 -11.83 -10.27 48.12
C SER A 52 -11.61 -9.74 49.55
N THR A 53 -12.61 -9.09 50.17
CA THR A 53 -12.51 -8.59 51.56
C THR A 53 -12.89 -9.61 52.65
N ALA A 54 -13.05 -10.89 52.31
CA ALA A 54 -13.09 -11.98 53.30
C ALA A 54 -11.66 -12.44 53.69
N PRO A 55 -11.36 -12.67 54.98
CA PRO A 55 -9.98 -12.72 55.47
C PRO A 55 -9.36 -14.08 55.21
N VAL A 56 -8.63 -14.20 54.10
CA VAL A 56 -7.65 -15.27 53.93
C VAL A 56 -6.27 -14.62 53.86
N ALA A 57 -5.82 -14.19 55.04
CA ALA A 57 -4.39 -14.15 55.31
C ALA A 57 -3.88 -15.60 55.39
N GLN A 58 -3.95 -16.34 54.29
CA GLN A 58 -3.00 -17.43 54.07
C GLN A 58 -1.67 -16.73 53.93
N GLN A 59 -0.89 -16.78 55.01
CA GLN A 59 0.45 -16.25 55.08
C GLN A 59 1.26 -16.90 53.95
N VAL A 60 1.31 -16.23 52.80
CA VAL A 60 2.22 -16.60 51.73
C VAL A 60 3.60 -16.45 52.32
N SER A 61 4.29 -17.58 52.49
CA SER A 61 5.64 -17.59 53.05
C SER A 61 6.52 -16.63 52.27
N PRO A 62 7.37 -15.81 52.93
CA PRO A 62 8.33 -14.94 52.26
C PRO A 62 9.24 -15.68 51.27
N ALA A 63 9.39 -17.00 51.40
CA ALA A 63 10.11 -17.83 50.44
C ALA A 63 9.30 -18.02 49.15
N GLY A 64 7.98 -18.29 49.24
CA GLY A 64 7.10 -18.45 48.08
C GLY A 64 7.03 -17.19 47.22
N LEU A 65 6.87 -16.02 47.85
CA LEU A 65 6.87 -14.74 47.13
C LEU A 65 8.19 -14.46 46.38
N ARG A 66 9.33 -14.92 46.91
CA ARG A 66 10.63 -14.78 46.22
C ARG A 66 10.72 -15.70 45.00
N THR A 67 10.19 -16.92 45.11
CA THR A 67 10.12 -17.87 44.00
C THR A 67 9.21 -17.35 42.90
N ASP A 68 8.02 -16.88 43.24
CA ASP A 68 7.06 -16.32 42.27
C ASP A 68 7.64 -15.08 41.57
N LEU A 69 8.35 -14.23 42.31
CA LEU A 69 9.02 -13.06 41.74
C LEU A 69 10.19 -13.45 40.83
N ALA A 70 10.93 -14.51 41.16
CA ALA A 70 11.97 -15.05 40.29
C ALA A 70 11.36 -15.60 38.98
N LEU A 71 10.29 -16.38 39.09
CA LEU A 71 9.57 -16.95 37.95
C LEU A 71 8.99 -15.84 37.04
N ALA A 72 8.34 -14.84 37.63
CA ALA A 72 7.78 -13.72 36.88
C ALA A 72 8.86 -12.89 36.18
N ARG A 73 10.05 -12.73 36.78
CA ARG A 73 11.17 -12.04 36.15
C ARG A 73 11.73 -12.82 34.95
N GLU A 74 11.78 -14.14 35.07
CA GLU A 74 12.20 -15.03 33.98
C GLU A 74 11.19 -14.98 32.83
N GLU A 75 9.90 -15.07 33.14
CA GLU A 75 8.84 -14.97 32.13
C GLU A 75 8.83 -13.61 31.43
N ILE A 76 9.03 -12.50 32.16
CA ILE A 76 9.20 -11.16 31.54
C ILE A 76 10.41 -11.14 30.61
N LYS A 77 11.50 -11.82 30.96
CA LYS A 77 12.71 -11.90 30.12
C LYS A 77 12.44 -12.66 28.83
N ASP A 78 11.71 -13.76 28.92
CA ASP A 78 11.33 -14.57 27.76
C ASP A 78 10.35 -13.84 26.84
N LEU A 79 9.32 -13.23 27.42
CA LEU A 79 8.37 -12.40 26.66
C LEU A 79 9.05 -11.22 25.95
N LYS A 80 10.05 -10.60 26.59
CA LYS A 80 10.84 -9.55 25.93
C LYS A 80 11.62 -10.09 24.74
N ARG A 81 12.27 -11.25 24.88
CA ARG A 81 13.00 -11.89 23.78
C ARG A 81 12.06 -12.24 22.62
N GLU A 82 10.91 -12.83 22.92
CA GLU A 82 9.92 -13.21 21.91
C GLU A 82 9.36 -11.97 21.18
N ARG A 83 9.01 -10.92 21.93
CA ARG A 83 8.61 -9.63 21.35
C ARG A 83 9.69 -9.09 20.42
N ASP A 84 10.95 -9.10 20.83
CA ASP A 84 12.06 -8.57 20.03
C ASP A 84 12.28 -9.39 18.75
N GLN A 85 12.13 -10.72 18.83
CA GLN A 85 12.16 -11.60 17.66
C GLN A 85 11.00 -11.32 16.70
N LEU A 86 9.78 -11.15 17.22
CA LEU A 86 8.60 -10.84 16.41
C LEU A 86 8.73 -9.46 15.75
N LEU A 87 9.20 -8.44 16.48
CA LEU A 87 9.47 -7.12 15.92
C LEU A 87 10.50 -7.17 14.79
N ASN A 88 11.57 -7.94 14.96
CA ASN A 88 12.59 -8.10 13.92
C ASN A 88 12.02 -8.81 12.68
N ARG A 89 11.21 -9.85 12.85
CA ARG A 89 10.54 -10.54 11.74
C ARG A 89 9.61 -9.60 10.97
N VAL A 90 8.79 -8.83 11.67
CA VAL A 90 7.87 -7.85 11.05
C VAL A 90 8.65 -6.77 10.31
N ARG A 91 9.76 -6.26 10.88
CA ARG A 91 10.61 -5.28 10.18
C ARG A 91 11.19 -5.83 8.88
N LEU A 92 11.68 -7.07 8.91
CA LEU A 92 12.24 -7.73 7.72
C LEU A 92 11.15 -7.99 6.66
N SER A 93 9.96 -8.44 7.06
CA SER A 93 8.87 -8.67 6.11
C SER A 93 8.35 -7.37 5.50
N LEU A 94 8.20 -6.31 6.29
CA LEU A 94 7.80 -4.99 5.77
C LEU A 94 8.87 -4.41 4.82
N GLY A 95 10.16 -4.58 5.13
CA GLY A 95 11.24 -4.16 4.23
C GLY A 95 11.14 -4.87 2.88
N ALA A 96 11.00 -6.21 2.89
CA ALA A 96 10.85 -7.00 1.68
C ALA A 96 9.58 -6.67 0.88
N GLU A 97 8.45 -6.42 1.55
CA GLU A 97 7.20 -6.01 0.89
C GLU A 97 7.33 -4.62 0.23
N LEU A 98 7.93 -3.65 0.94
CA LEU A 98 8.16 -2.31 0.40
C LEU A 98 9.12 -2.33 -0.80
N ASP A 99 10.20 -3.10 -0.72
CA ASP A 99 11.15 -3.26 -1.82
C ASP A 99 10.48 -3.93 -3.04
N GLY A 100 9.64 -4.94 -2.82
CA GLY A 100 8.86 -5.61 -3.87
C GLY A 100 7.85 -4.69 -4.55
N VAL A 101 7.16 -3.82 -3.81
CA VAL A 101 6.24 -2.83 -4.36
C VAL A 101 7.00 -1.81 -5.21
N ASN A 102 8.09 -1.25 -4.69
CA ASN A 102 8.94 -0.29 -5.41
C ASN A 102 9.51 -0.89 -6.71
N GLN A 103 9.95 -2.14 -6.69
CA GLN A 103 10.48 -2.82 -7.87
C GLN A 103 9.41 -3.00 -8.95
N ASN A 104 8.18 -3.40 -8.58
CA ASN A 104 7.07 -3.54 -9.52
C ASN A 104 6.68 -2.20 -10.16
N GLU A 105 6.62 -1.12 -9.39
CA GLU A 105 6.35 0.22 -9.93
C GLU A 105 7.44 0.66 -10.92
N LEU A 106 8.71 0.37 -10.62
CA LEU A 106 9.83 0.67 -11.50
C LEU A 106 9.73 -0.09 -12.82
N ILE A 107 9.44 -1.40 -12.77
CA ILE A 107 9.25 -2.25 -13.95
C ILE A 107 8.11 -1.70 -14.82
N GLN A 108 6.96 -1.38 -14.23
CA GLN A 108 5.84 -0.81 -14.98
C GLN A 108 6.21 0.53 -15.63
N ARG A 109 7.00 1.37 -14.94
CA ARG A 109 7.44 2.64 -15.49
C ARG A 109 8.42 2.47 -16.65
N VAL A 110 9.35 1.51 -16.55
CA VAL A 110 10.27 1.16 -17.63
C VAL A 110 9.48 0.68 -18.85
N GLN A 111 8.55 -0.26 -18.67
CA GLN A 111 7.70 -0.75 -19.77
C GLN A 111 6.90 0.36 -20.46
N ARG A 112 6.32 1.29 -19.68
CA ARG A 112 5.63 2.46 -20.25
C ARG A 112 6.57 3.38 -21.03
N LEU A 113 7.80 3.59 -20.54
CA LEU A 113 8.79 4.40 -21.23
C LEU A 113 9.27 3.74 -22.51
N GLU A 114 9.48 2.42 -22.50
CA GLU A 114 9.84 1.63 -23.68
C GLU A 114 8.75 1.72 -24.75
N GLN A 115 7.48 1.49 -24.39
CA GLN A 115 6.34 1.60 -25.31
C GLN A 115 6.22 3.00 -25.91
N ARG A 116 6.47 4.05 -25.11
CA ARG A 116 6.43 5.42 -25.59
C ARG A 116 7.62 5.73 -26.50
N ASN A 117 8.79 5.16 -26.21
CA ASN A 117 9.97 5.32 -27.04
C ASN A 117 9.79 4.64 -28.40
N THR A 118 9.23 3.42 -28.43
CA THR A 118 8.93 2.72 -29.68
C THR A 118 7.94 3.50 -30.53
N ALA A 119 6.85 3.99 -29.94
CA ALA A 119 5.87 4.81 -30.65
C ALA A 119 6.49 6.10 -31.21
N LEU A 120 7.30 6.81 -30.42
CA LEU A 120 7.99 8.01 -30.91
C LEU A 120 8.98 7.72 -32.04
N ASN A 121 9.66 6.57 -32.01
CA ASN A 121 10.57 6.17 -33.09
C ASN A 121 9.81 5.83 -34.38
N GLU A 122 8.65 5.19 -34.27
CA GLU A 122 7.75 4.93 -35.40
C GLU A 122 7.24 6.23 -36.02
N GLU A 123 6.71 7.15 -35.20
CA GLU A 123 6.26 8.48 -35.66
C GLU A 123 7.39 9.27 -36.35
N LEU A 124 8.60 9.23 -35.78
CA LEU A 124 9.78 9.89 -36.35
C LEU A 124 10.20 9.25 -37.68
N SER A 125 10.10 7.93 -37.81
CA SER A 125 10.35 7.23 -39.07
C SER A 125 9.31 7.60 -40.14
N GLU A 126 8.03 7.65 -39.77
CA GLU A 126 6.95 8.04 -40.67
C GLU A 126 7.11 9.49 -41.15
N ALA A 127 7.42 10.41 -40.23
CA ALA A 127 7.66 11.81 -40.55
C ALA A 127 8.84 11.97 -41.53
N ARG A 128 9.93 11.23 -41.33
CA ARG A 128 11.09 11.22 -42.25
C ARG A 128 10.71 10.72 -43.64
N ASN A 129 9.97 9.63 -43.74
CA ASN A 129 9.51 9.10 -45.03
C ASN A 129 8.61 10.11 -45.75
N ARG A 130 7.76 10.81 -45.00
CA ARG A 130 6.88 11.84 -45.55
C ARG A 130 7.65 13.07 -46.04
N ILE A 131 8.68 13.50 -45.32
CA ILE A 131 9.59 14.57 -45.76
C ILE A 131 10.26 14.16 -47.07
N ALA A 132 10.87 12.98 -47.15
CA ALA A 132 11.53 12.50 -48.37
C ALA A 132 10.57 12.48 -49.58
N THR A 133 9.34 11.99 -49.38
CA THR A 133 8.31 11.97 -50.43
C THR A 133 7.93 13.38 -50.90
N LEU A 134 7.85 14.35 -49.97
CA LEU A 134 7.52 15.74 -50.31
C LEU A 134 8.68 16.43 -51.02
N GLU A 135 9.93 16.15 -50.64
CA GLU A 135 11.13 16.64 -51.31
C GLU A 135 11.23 16.14 -52.75
N ASP A 136 10.96 14.85 -52.98
CA ASP A 136 10.94 14.27 -54.33
C ASP A 136 9.87 14.93 -55.21
N ARG A 137 8.66 15.11 -54.67
CA ARG A 137 7.57 15.79 -55.39
C ARG A 137 7.89 17.25 -55.67
N LEU A 138 8.50 17.95 -54.72
CA LEU A 138 8.92 19.34 -54.92
C LEU A 138 9.87 19.41 -56.11
N ARG A 139 10.89 18.55 -56.15
CA ARG A 139 11.86 18.48 -57.24
C ARG A 139 11.21 18.20 -58.59
N GLU A 140 10.31 17.21 -58.65
CA GLU A 140 9.55 16.90 -59.87
C GLU A 140 8.77 18.14 -60.37
N THR A 141 8.07 18.85 -59.48
CA THR A 141 7.32 20.05 -59.87
C THR A 141 8.22 21.23 -60.28
N GLU A 142 9.42 21.34 -59.70
CA GLU A 142 10.42 22.35 -60.09
C GLU A 142 10.98 22.07 -61.49
N ASP A 143 11.23 20.80 -61.81
CA ASP A 143 11.67 20.35 -63.13
C ASP A 143 10.57 20.60 -64.18
N ASP A 144 9.31 20.26 -63.87
CA ASP A 144 8.15 20.54 -64.74
C ASP A 144 7.96 22.03 -64.99
N LEU A 145 8.07 22.87 -63.95
CA LEU A 145 7.98 24.32 -64.08
C LEU A 145 9.10 24.86 -64.98
N THR A 146 10.31 24.32 -64.84
CA THR A 146 11.47 24.69 -65.64
C THR A 146 11.25 24.31 -67.11
N ALA A 147 10.75 23.10 -67.37
CA ALA A 147 10.43 22.62 -68.70
C ALA A 147 9.31 23.45 -69.36
N ALA A 148 8.24 23.75 -68.62
CA ALA A 148 7.13 24.59 -69.09
C ALA A 148 7.59 26.01 -69.44
N ARG A 149 8.41 26.64 -68.59
CA ARG A 149 9.02 27.95 -68.86
C ARG A 149 9.91 27.91 -70.11
N ALA A 150 10.69 26.86 -70.30
CA ALA A 150 11.51 26.69 -71.50
C ALA A 150 10.66 26.48 -72.77
N GLY A 151 9.56 25.72 -72.67
CA GLY A 151 8.57 25.55 -73.74
C GLY A 151 7.92 26.87 -74.15
N LEU A 152 7.45 27.65 -73.17
CA LEU A 152 6.84 28.97 -73.40
C LEU A 152 7.82 29.94 -74.09
N ARG A 153 9.07 30.00 -73.65
CA ARG A 153 10.10 30.82 -74.30
C ARG A 153 10.34 30.43 -75.76
N ARG A 154 10.35 29.13 -76.07
CA ARG A 154 10.47 28.64 -77.44
C ARG A 154 9.25 29.00 -78.28
N ALA A 155 8.05 28.82 -77.76
CA ALA A 155 6.81 29.20 -78.44
C ALA A 155 6.79 30.69 -78.77
N MET A 156 7.11 31.56 -77.81
CA MET A 156 7.15 33.01 -78.03
C MET A 156 8.17 33.44 -79.10
N ARG A 157 9.32 32.75 -79.21
CA ARG A 157 10.31 33.02 -80.26
C ARG A 157 9.88 32.55 -81.66
N ALA A 158 8.98 31.57 -81.74
CA ALA A 158 8.51 31.01 -83.00
C ALA A 158 7.31 31.77 -83.58
N VAL A 159 6.68 32.67 -82.82
CA VAL A 159 5.60 33.53 -83.33
C VAL A 159 6.22 34.62 -84.22
N PRO A 160 5.89 34.69 -85.52
CA PRO A 160 6.39 35.75 -86.40
C PRO A 160 5.79 37.09 -85.97
N SER A 161 6.64 38.09 -85.72
CA SER A 161 6.19 39.48 -85.59
C SER A 161 5.66 39.94 -86.95
N SER A 162 4.33 40.05 -87.07
CA SER A 162 3.64 40.62 -88.23
C SER A 162 3.64 42.14 -88.15
#